data_AF-A0A242NHH2-F1
#
_entry.id   AF-A0A242NHH2-F1
#
_cell.length_a   1.000
_cell.length_b   1.000
_cell.length_c   1.000
_cell.angle_alpha   90.00
_cell.angle_beta   90.00
_cell.angle_gamma   90.00
#
_symmetry.space_group_name_H-M   'P 1'
#
loop_
_entity.id
_entity.type
_entity.pdbx_description
1 polymer ?
#
loop_
_entity_poly.entity_id
_entity_poly.type
_entity_poly.pdbx_seq_one_letter_code
_entity_poly.pdbx_strand_id
1 'polypeptide(L)'
;MIKKSNDNYQSNNNVSNISNQSEYSDLPQKQSRFCSIINKLIPFAMLWGSLMLMYGVICMYTNSMGQDEFYRFIFFLRSPFVVVLNCLALLVAIFHSISWFNLAPKVIFSTNSNKRAQDYLFTAGLWLVTIAISICLVLFVLK
;
A
#
# COMPACT_ATOMS: atom_id res chain seq x y z
N MET A 1 10.01 -59.74 -42.82
CA MET A 1 9.54 -59.52 -41.44
C MET A 1 10.47 -58.51 -40.78
N ILE A 2 10.06 -57.25 -40.70
CA ILE A 2 10.94 -56.11 -40.42
C ILE A 2 10.70 -55.60 -38.99
N LYS A 3 11.77 -55.73 -38.20
CA LYS A 3 12.26 -54.94 -37.06
C LYS A 3 11.29 -53.96 -36.36
N LYS A 4 10.99 -54.27 -35.10
CA LYS A 4 10.43 -53.37 -34.07
C LYS A 4 11.52 -52.34 -33.69
N SER A 5 11.29 -51.06 -33.94
CA SER A 5 12.13 -49.96 -33.44
C SER A 5 11.24 -49.02 -32.61
N ASN A 6 11.54 -48.95 -31.31
CA ASN A 6 10.99 -47.99 -30.37
C ASN A 6 11.76 -46.68 -30.56
N ASP A 7 11.13 -45.69 -31.17
CA ASP A 7 11.67 -44.34 -31.21
C ASP A 7 10.84 -43.46 -30.27
N ASN A 8 11.47 -43.13 -29.14
CA ASN A 8 11.02 -42.13 -28.18
C ASN A 8 11.00 -40.75 -28.86
N TYR A 9 9.82 -40.29 -29.26
CA TYR A 9 9.59 -38.89 -29.58
C TYR A 9 8.93 -38.21 -28.38
N GLN A 10 9.73 -37.59 -27.53
CA GLN A 10 9.26 -36.53 -26.66
C GLN A 10 8.95 -35.31 -27.53
N SER A 11 7.66 -35.04 -27.68
CA SER A 11 7.14 -33.79 -28.25
C SER A 11 7.50 -32.64 -27.30
N ASN A 12 8.67 -32.04 -27.48
CA ASN A 12 9.08 -30.83 -26.78
C ASN A 12 8.36 -29.63 -27.43
N ASN A 13 7.11 -29.45 -27.03
CA ASN A 13 6.26 -28.37 -27.48
C ASN A 13 5.98 -27.46 -26.30
N ASN A 14 6.55 -26.27 -26.41
CA ASN A 14 5.93 -25.00 -26.05
C ASN A 14 6.24 -24.40 -24.66
N VAL A 15 6.57 -23.13 -24.80
CA VAL A 15 6.34 -22.00 -23.89
C VAL A 15 7.45 -21.73 -22.88
N SER A 16 8.41 -20.95 -23.38
CA SER A 16 8.94 -19.78 -22.70
C SER A 16 7.86 -19.03 -21.88
N ASN A 17 7.65 -19.43 -20.64
CA ASN A 17 6.94 -18.62 -19.65
C ASN A 17 7.97 -18.06 -18.67
N ILE A 18 8.65 -17.01 -19.14
CA ILE A 18 9.17 -15.98 -18.25
C ILE A 18 7.92 -15.26 -17.71
N SER A 19 7.30 -15.85 -16.69
CA SER A 19 6.31 -15.18 -15.86
C SER A 19 6.95 -14.96 -14.50
N ASN A 20 7.82 -13.95 -14.46
CA ASN A 20 8.01 -13.14 -13.26
C ASN A 20 6.67 -12.49 -12.94
N GLN A 21 5.73 -13.24 -12.36
CA GLN A 21 4.48 -12.66 -11.91
C GLN A 21 3.89 -13.49 -10.79
N SER A 22 3.91 -12.90 -9.60
CA SER A 22 3.06 -13.23 -8.44
C SER A 22 3.25 -14.60 -7.81
N GLU A 23 4.45 -14.88 -7.30
CA GLU A 23 4.61 -15.69 -6.09
C GLU A 23 4.14 -14.83 -4.89
N TYR A 24 2.84 -14.61 -4.84
CA TYR A 24 2.19 -13.97 -3.71
C TYR A 24 1.10 -14.90 -3.19
N SER A 25 1.28 -15.29 -1.93
CA SER A 25 0.25 -15.82 -1.04
C SER A 25 -0.23 -17.26 -1.28
N ASP A 26 0.69 -18.21 -1.19
CA ASP A 26 0.40 -19.44 -0.43
C ASP A 26 0.81 -19.24 1.03
N LEU A 27 -0.13 -18.71 1.81
CA LEU A 27 -0.13 -18.84 3.27
C LEU A 27 -1.52 -19.34 3.69
N PRO A 28 -1.60 -20.23 4.69
CA PRO A 28 -2.80 -21.00 4.98
C PRO A 28 -3.97 -20.05 5.26
N GLN A 29 -4.97 -20.22 4.42
CA GLN A 29 -6.27 -19.58 4.41
C GLN A 29 -6.99 -19.80 5.76
N LYS A 30 -6.61 -19.03 6.77
CA LYS A 30 -7.46 -18.68 7.91
C LYS A 30 -7.50 -17.16 8.04
N GLN A 31 -7.69 -16.49 6.90
CA GLN A 31 -7.76 -15.05 6.83
C GLN A 31 -9.18 -14.63 7.22
N SER A 32 -9.30 -14.21 8.47
CA SER A 32 -10.49 -13.60 9.05
C SER A 32 -11.16 -12.65 8.05
N ARG A 33 -12.47 -12.83 7.79
CA ARG A 33 -13.27 -12.08 6.80
C ARG A 33 -13.05 -10.56 6.87
N PHE A 34 -12.70 -10.04 8.05
CA PHE A 34 -12.34 -8.65 8.32
C PHE A 34 -11.12 -8.16 7.53
N CYS A 35 -10.08 -8.98 7.34
CA CYS A 35 -8.88 -8.58 6.60
C CYS A 35 -9.18 -8.38 5.11
N SER A 36 -10.07 -9.20 4.53
CA SER A 36 -10.52 -9.04 3.15
C SER A 36 -11.38 -7.79 2.94
N ILE A 37 -12.16 -7.41 3.95
CA ILE A 37 -12.99 -6.20 3.91
C ILE A 37 -12.10 -4.96 3.95
N ILE A 38 -11.17 -4.89 4.90
CA ILE A 38 -10.22 -3.77 5.03
C ILE A 38 -9.43 -3.58 3.73
N ASN A 39 -8.98 -4.67 3.09
CA ASN A 39 -8.21 -4.56 1.85
C ASN A 39 -8.99 -3.90 0.70
N LYS A 40 -10.33 -4.09 0.64
CA LYS A 40 -11.21 -3.42 -0.32
C LYS A 40 -11.50 -1.95 0.05
N LEU A 41 -11.39 -1.59 1.32
CA LEU A 41 -11.58 -0.22 1.81
C LEU A 41 -10.34 0.68 1.60
N ILE A 42 -9.14 0.09 1.45
CA ILE A 42 -7.89 0.82 1.17
C ILE A 42 -8.01 1.76 -0.03
N PRO A 43 -8.34 1.28 -1.25
CA PRO A 43 -8.43 2.17 -2.42
C PRO A 43 -9.52 3.22 -2.27
N PHE A 44 -10.65 2.88 -1.64
CA PHE A 44 -11.73 3.83 -1.38
C PHE A 44 -11.27 4.99 -0.47
N ALA A 45 -10.58 4.66 0.62
CA ALA A 45 -10.06 5.64 1.56
C ALA A 45 -8.95 6.52 0.96
N MET A 46 -8.07 5.94 0.13
CA MET A 46 -7.03 6.68 -0.60
C MET A 46 -7.65 7.64 -1.64
N LEU A 47 -8.65 7.20 -2.40
CA LEU A 47 -9.36 8.05 -3.35
C LEU A 47 -10.06 9.20 -2.63
N TRP A 48 -10.71 8.93 -1.50
CA TRP A 48 -11.34 9.96 -0.68
C TRP A 48 -10.33 10.99 -0.16
N GLY A 49 -9.21 10.53 0.43
CA GLY A 49 -8.16 11.42 0.92
C GLY A 49 -7.53 12.26 -0.20
N SER A 50 -7.30 11.66 -1.37
CA SER A 50 -6.79 12.37 -2.55
C SER A 50 -7.78 13.44 -3.04
N LEU A 51 -9.07 13.11 -3.12
CA LEU A 51 -10.13 14.06 -3.48
C LEU A 51 -10.18 15.23 -2.49
N MET A 52 -10.07 14.96 -1.19
CA MET A 52 -10.07 15.99 -0.14
C MET A 52 -8.87 16.92 -0.24
N LEU A 53 -7.67 16.37 -0.47
CA LEU A 53 -6.45 17.17 -0.66
C LEU A 53 -6.55 18.04 -1.92
N MET A 54 -7.00 17.46 -3.04
CA MET A 54 -7.20 18.18 -4.29
C MET A 54 -8.20 19.33 -4.11
N TYR A 55 -9.34 19.06 -3.46
CA TYR A 55 -10.35 20.08 -3.17
C TYR A 55 -9.78 21.20 -2.27
N GLY A 56 -9.00 20.84 -1.25
CA GLY A 56 -8.33 21.82 -0.39
C GLY A 56 -7.34 22.71 -1.12
N VAL A 57 -6.53 22.15 -2.02
CA VAL A 57 -5.58 22.91 -2.86
C VAL A 57 -6.32 23.85 -3.80
N ILE A 58 -7.41 23.40 -4.42
CA ILE A 58 -8.25 24.23 -5.30
C ILE A 58 -8.86 25.39 -4.50
N CYS A 59 -9.42 25.13 -3.32
CA CYS A 59 -9.97 26.17 -2.46
C CYS A 59 -8.91 27.17 -1.97
N MET A 60 -7.70 26.71 -1.67
CA MET A 60 -6.57 27.59 -1.32
C MET A 60 -6.17 28.47 -2.51
N TYR A 61 -6.08 27.91 -3.72
CA TYR A 61 -5.75 28.65 -4.93
C TYR A 61 -6.80 29.71 -5.27
N THR A 62 -8.09 29.37 -5.16
CA THR A 62 -9.21 30.29 -5.40
C THR A 62 -9.30 31.40 -4.32
N ASN A 63 -8.90 31.12 -3.07
CA ASN A 63 -8.85 32.15 -2.02
C ASN A 63 -7.81 33.24 -2.30
N SER A 64 -6.70 32.90 -2.94
CA SER A 64 -5.73 33.89 -3.42
C SER A 64 -6.29 34.82 -4.50
N MET A 65 -7.42 34.47 -5.13
CA MET A 65 -8.16 35.31 -6.10
C MET A 65 -9.23 36.19 -5.42
N GLY A 66 -9.29 36.22 -4.08
CA GLY A 66 -10.20 37.09 -3.31
C GLY A 66 -11.58 36.49 -3.03
N GLN A 67 -11.75 35.17 -3.08
CA GLN A 67 -13.01 34.51 -2.73
C GLN A 67 -12.92 33.71 -1.43
N ASP A 68 -13.89 33.85 -0.53
CA ASP A 68 -13.96 33.16 0.78
C ASP A 68 -14.22 31.63 0.70
N GLU A 69 -13.96 31.01 -0.44
CA GLU A 69 -14.21 29.58 -0.71
C GLU A 69 -13.36 28.66 0.19
N PHE A 70 -12.21 29.13 0.66
CA PHE A 70 -11.38 28.41 1.63
C PHE A 70 -12.06 28.26 2.99
N TYR A 71 -12.75 29.29 3.48
CA TYR A 71 -13.51 29.19 4.72
C TYR A 71 -14.65 28.16 4.61
N ARG A 72 -15.28 28.08 3.43
CA ARG A 72 -16.33 27.08 3.16
C ARG A 72 -15.77 25.65 3.16
N PHE A 73 -14.55 25.45 2.64
CA PHE A 73 -13.83 24.18 2.73
C PHE A 73 -13.50 23.79 4.17
N ILE A 74 -13.00 24.72 4.99
CA ILE A 74 -12.71 24.46 6.41
C ILE A 74 -13.99 24.09 7.17
N PHE A 75 -15.10 24.80 6.90
CA PHE A 75 -16.39 24.47 7.49
C PHE A 75 -16.86 23.06 7.10
N PHE A 76 -16.66 22.68 5.83
CA PHE A 76 -16.95 21.33 5.35
C PHE A 76 -16.06 20.26 6.01
N LEU A 77 -14.76 20.52 6.17
CA LEU A 77 -13.83 19.62 6.88
C LEU A 77 -14.21 19.43 8.36
N ARG A 78 -14.80 20.45 8.99
CA ARG A 78 -15.24 20.40 10.39
C ARG A 78 -16.52 19.59 10.60
N SER A 79 -17.21 19.21 9.51
CA SER A 79 -18.38 18.33 9.59
C SER A 79 -17.99 17.01 10.28
N PRO A 80 -18.73 16.56 11.32
CA PRO A 80 -18.36 15.37 12.08
C PRO A 80 -18.25 14.12 11.19
N PHE A 81 -19.04 14.06 10.11
CA PHE A 81 -18.96 12.97 9.14
C PHE A 81 -17.63 12.97 8.36
N VAL A 82 -17.19 14.14 7.90
CA VAL A 82 -15.94 14.29 7.13
C VAL A 82 -14.73 14.03 8.03
N VAL A 83 -14.77 14.49 9.28
CA VAL A 83 -13.74 14.19 10.29
C VAL A 83 -13.59 12.68 10.50
N VAL A 84 -14.71 11.95 10.65
CA VAL A 84 -14.69 10.49 10.81
C VAL A 84 -14.11 9.81 9.57
N LEU A 85 -14.49 10.24 8.35
CA LEU A 85 -13.93 9.69 7.11
C LEU A 85 -12.43 9.98 6.98
N ASN A 86 -11.97 11.17 7.34
CA ASN A 86 -10.54 11.52 7.32
C ASN A 86 -9.75 10.70 8.36
N CYS A 87 -10.30 10.52 9.56
CA CYS A 87 -9.71 9.65 10.58
C CYS A 87 -9.60 8.21 10.08
N LEU A 88 -10.66 7.68 9.47
CA LEU A 88 -10.66 6.35 8.87
C LEU A 88 -9.63 6.25 7.74
N ALA A 89 -9.53 7.27 6.89
CA ALA A 89 -8.56 7.31 5.80
C ALA A 89 -7.12 7.31 6.31
N LEU A 90 -6.84 8.04 7.39
CA LEU A 90 -5.53 8.05 8.03
C LEU A 90 -5.20 6.69 8.66
N LEU A 91 -6.16 6.08 9.37
CA LEU A 91 -5.99 4.75 9.99
C LEU A 91 -5.73 3.67 8.94
N VAL A 92 -6.45 3.71 7.82
CA VAL A 92 -6.27 2.82 6.67
C VAL A 92 -4.92 3.06 5.98
N ALA A 93 -4.47 4.30 5.86
CA ALA A 93 -3.14 4.62 5.32
C ALA A 93 -2.03 4.04 6.20
N ILE A 94 -2.13 4.17 7.53
CA ILE A 94 -1.20 3.54 8.48
C ILE A 94 -1.21 2.02 8.35
N PHE A 95 -2.40 1.41 8.27
CA PHE A 95 -2.53 -0.04 8.08
C PHE A 95 -1.85 -0.50 6.78
N HIS A 96 -2.02 0.25 5.69
CA HIS A 96 -1.37 -0.03 4.42
C HIS A 96 0.15 0.05 4.53
N SER A 97 0.69 1.07 5.20
CA SER A 97 2.13 1.20 5.45
C SER A 97 2.67 0.03 6.29
N ILE A 98 1.97 -0.40 7.33
CA ILE A 98 2.36 -1.55 8.16
C ILE A 98 2.39 -2.84 7.31
N SER A 99 1.37 -3.06 6.49
CA SER A 99 1.32 -4.19 5.57
C SER A 99 2.51 -4.16 4.61
N TRP A 100 2.80 -3.02 3.99
CA TRP A 100 3.95 -2.87 3.09
C TRP A 100 5.28 -3.11 3.81
N PHE A 101 5.47 -2.56 5.01
CA PHE A 101 6.72 -2.71 5.76
C PHE A 101 6.97 -4.13 6.24
N ASN A 102 5.93 -4.93 6.45
CA ASN A 102 6.08 -6.35 6.83
C ASN A 102 6.35 -7.25 5.60
N LEU A 103 5.83 -6.87 4.43
CA LEU A 103 5.94 -7.64 3.18
C LEU A 103 7.22 -7.31 2.40
N ALA A 104 7.68 -6.05 2.44
CA ALA A 104 8.88 -5.57 1.76
C ALA A 104 10.17 -6.35 2.11
N PRO A 105 10.56 -6.54 3.38
CA PRO A 105 11.76 -7.32 3.69
C PRO A 105 11.60 -8.78 3.30
N LYS A 106 10.40 -9.35 3.44
CA LYS A 106 10.12 -10.74 3.11
C LYS A 106 10.34 -11.04 1.62
N VAL A 107 10.00 -10.11 0.73
CA VAL A 107 10.27 -10.27 -0.72
C VAL A 107 11.73 -10.02 -1.08
N ILE A 108 12.42 -9.11 -0.39
CA ILE A 108 13.83 -8.77 -0.66
C ILE A 108 14.78 -9.87 -0.15
N PHE A 109 14.49 -10.47 1.00
CA PHE A 109 15.35 -11.45 1.66
C PHE A 109 14.89 -12.90 1.49
N SER A 110 13.91 -13.17 0.61
CA SER A 110 13.27 -14.49 0.39
C SER A 110 14.27 -15.65 0.17
N THR A 111 15.48 -15.37 -0.35
CA THR A 111 16.50 -16.39 -0.65
C THR A 111 17.46 -16.73 0.51
N ASN A 112 17.54 -15.92 1.56
CA ASN A 112 18.60 -16.08 2.58
C ASN A 112 18.07 -16.67 3.90
N SER A 113 18.26 -17.98 4.06
CA SER A 113 17.82 -18.86 5.16
C SER A 113 18.17 -18.41 6.60
N ASN A 114 19.03 -17.40 6.81
CA ASN A 114 19.62 -17.09 8.12
C ASN A 114 19.35 -15.66 8.65
N LYS A 115 18.28 -14.98 8.20
CA LYS A 115 18.14 -13.51 8.42
C LYS A 115 16.78 -13.00 8.92
N ARG A 116 16.01 -13.79 9.68
CA ARG A 116 14.80 -13.27 10.39
C ARG A 116 15.08 -12.01 11.24
N ALA A 117 16.28 -11.87 11.79
CA ALA A 117 16.70 -10.67 12.51
C ALA A 117 16.91 -9.45 11.58
N GLN A 118 17.37 -9.66 10.35
CA GLN A 118 17.65 -8.57 9.40
C GLN A 118 16.36 -8.01 8.80
N ASP A 119 15.34 -8.86 8.62
CA ASP A 119 14.01 -8.44 8.18
C ASP A 119 13.40 -7.45 9.18
N TYR A 120 13.50 -7.78 10.48
CA TYR A 120 12.97 -6.93 11.55
C TYR A 120 13.74 -5.61 11.68
N LEU A 121 15.07 -5.63 11.51
CA LEU A 121 15.90 -4.43 11.49
C LEU A 121 15.54 -3.50 10.33
N PHE A 122 15.23 -4.06 9.14
CA PHE A 122 14.82 -3.27 7.98
C PHE A 122 13.45 -2.63 8.17
N THR A 123 12.45 -3.38 8.66
CA THR A 123 11.14 -2.83 9.04
C THR A 123 11.26 -1.76 10.12
N ALA A 124 12.10 -1.96 11.14
CA ALA A 124 12.35 -0.98 12.19
C ALA A 124 13.00 0.30 11.64
N GLY A 125 13.95 0.17 10.71
CA GLY A 125 14.56 1.30 10.01
C GLY A 125 13.55 2.13 9.21
N LEU A 126 12.67 1.48 8.46
CA LEU A 126 11.57 2.14 7.74
C LEU A 126 10.61 2.88 8.68
N TRP A 127 10.29 2.27 9.83
CA TRP A 127 9.49 2.92 10.87
C TRP A 127 10.20 4.14 11.45
N LEU A 128 11.51 4.05 11.69
CA LEU A 128 12.32 5.17 12.18
C LEU A 128 12.29 6.34 11.22
N VAL A 129 12.44 6.09 9.91
CA VAL A 129 12.35 7.14 8.87
C VAL A 129 10.95 7.76 8.83
N THR A 130 9.90 6.93 8.96
CA THR A 130 8.51 7.41 8.97
C THR A 130 8.21 8.28 10.19
N ILE A 131 8.76 7.94 11.35
CA ILE A 131 8.66 8.76 12.56
C ILE A 131 9.46 10.06 12.41
N ALA A 132 10.65 9.99 11.84
CA ALA A 132 11.50 11.15 11.63
C ALA A 132 10.84 12.15 10.66
N ILE A 133 10.27 11.67 9.54
CA ILE A 133 9.56 12.54 8.60
C ILE A 133 8.30 13.13 9.23
N SER A 134 7.56 12.35 10.04
CA SER A 134 6.39 12.84 10.76
C SER A 134 6.74 13.95 11.75
N ILE A 135 7.80 13.78 12.55
CA ILE A 135 8.30 14.79 13.49
C ILE A 135 8.77 16.03 12.74
N CYS A 136 9.54 15.86 11.67
CA CYS A 136 10.04 16.97 10.85
C CYS A 136 8.88 17.81 10.28
N LEU A 137 7.85 17.15 9.75
CA LEU A 137 6.68 17.81 9.19
C LEU A 137 5.89 18.57 10.26
N VAL A 138 5.67 17.98 11.44
CA VAL A 138 5.00 18.66 12.56
C VAL A 138 5.78 19.88 13.03
N LEU A 139 7.11 19.75 13.19
CA LEU A 139 7.96 20.88 13.57
C LEU A 139 7.97 21.98 12.52
N PHE A 140 7.97 21.63 11.23
CA PHE A 140 7.91 22.59 10.13
C PHE A 140 6.56 23.33 10.07
N VAL A 141 5.45 22.65 10.36
CA VAL A 141 4.11 23.27 10.38
C VAL A 141 3.90 24.15 11.61
N LEU A 142 4.49 23.79 12.76
CA LEU A 142 4.34 24.55 14.01
C LEU A 142 5.27 25.78 14.09
N LYS A 143 6.35 25.80 13.31
CA LYS A 143 7.38 26.84 13.32
C LYS A 143 7.13 27.90 12.24
#